data_AF-A0A137QNB8-F1
#
_entry.id   AF-A0A137QNB8-F1
#
_cell.length_a   1.000
_cell.length_b   1.000
_cell.length_c   1.000
_cell.angle_alpha   90.00
_cell.angle_beta   90.00
_cell.angle_gamma   90.00
#
_symmetry.space_group_name_H-M   'P 1'
#
loop_
_entity.id
_entity.type
_entity.pdbx_description
1 polymer ?
#
loop_
_entity_poly.entity_id
_entity_poly.type
_entity_poly.pdbx_seq_one_letter_code
_entity_poly.pdbx_strand_id
1 'polypeptide(L)' 'GNLYPTYLDIANFNCYDMILGAPFMQKHEVTLDFEQDCVIIDGAPIPAQDIVGDKDPHIYYHQITDKYLN' A
#
# COMPACT_ATOMS: atom_id res chain seq x y z
N GLY A 1 -2.35 29.81 14.27
CA GLY A 1 -2.57 29.32 12.90
C GLY A 1 -2.38 27.84 12.92
N ASN A 2 -3.47 27.08 12.75
CA ASN A 2 -3.44 25.62 12.82
C ASN A 2 -2.83 25.06 11.52
N LEU A 3 -1.78 24.27 11.65
CA LEU A 3 -1.20 23.50 10.55
C LEU A 3 -0.91 22.08 11.03
N TYR A 4 -1.96 21.27 11.08
CA TYR A 4 -1.83 19.84 10.87
C TYR A 4 -2.90 19.47 9.85
N PRO A 5 -2.55 19.01 8.64
CA PRO A 5 -3.48 18.22 7.88
C PRO A 5 -3.51 16.87 8.59
N THR A 6 -4.43 16.72 9.55
CA THR A 6 -4.78 15.40 10.07
C THR A 6 -5.44 14.67 8.90
N TYR A 7 -4.64 13.98 8.10
CA TYR A 7 -5.12 13.04 7.11
C TYR A 7 -5.73 11.87 7.89
N LEU A 8 -7.05 11.94 8.07
CA LEU A 8 -7.82 10.78 8.48
C LEU A 8 -8.14 9.99 7.21
N ASP A 9 -7.19 9.16 6.77
CA ASP A 9 -7.48 8.11 5.80
C ASP A 9 -8.15 6.96 6.53
N ILE A 10 -9.47 6.86 6.40
CA ILE A 10 -10.20 5.65 6.76
C ILE A 10 -9.95 4.65 5.63
N ALA A 11 -8.79 3.99 5.66
CA ALA A 11 -8.55 2.81 4.84
C ALA A 11 -9.28 1.61 5.47
N ASN A 12 -9.95 0.81 4.65
CA ASN A 12 -10.44 -0.49 5.10
C ASN A 12 -9.22 -1.44 5.17
N PHE A 13 -8.56 -1.51 6.32
CA PHE A 13 -7.29 -2.21 6.55
C PHE A 13 -7.38 -3.75 6.49
N ASN A 14 -8.50 -4.33 6.06
CA ASN A 14 -8.71 -5.78 6.24
C ASN A 14 -7.77 -6.65 5.38
N CYS A 15 -7.18 -6.07 4.33
CA CYS A 15 -6.41 -6.79 3.32
C CYS A 15 -4.93 -6.36 3.22
N TYR A 16 -4.46 -5.48 4.11
CA TYR A 16 -3.05 -5.06 4.14
C TYR A 16 -2.47 -5.28 5.53
N ASP A 17 -1.38 -6.04 5.61
CA ASP A 17 -0.63 -6.20 6.86
C ASP A 17 0.02 -4.88 7.32
N MET A 18 0.27 -3.94 6.39
CA MET A 18 0.96 -2.68 6.66
C MET A 18 0.61 -1.59 5.64
N ILE A 19 0.52 -0.35 6.11
CA ILE A 19 0.45 0.86 5.27
C ILE A 19 1.64 1.76 5.59
N LEU A 20 2.37 2.16 4.55
CA LEU A 20 3.46 3.13 4.66
C LEU A 20 2.92 4.52 4.30
N GLY A 21 2.91 5.41 5.29
CA GLY A 21 2.47 6.79 5.09
C GLY A 21 3.57 7.69 4.51
N ALA A 22 3.16 8.86 4.01
CA ALA A 22 4.08 9.88 3.49
C ALA A 22 5.23 10.27 4.45
N PRO A 23 5.05 10.36 5.78
CA PRO A 23 6.17 10.63 6.69
C PRO A 23 7.26 9.56 6.67
N PHE A 24 6.86 8.28 6.57
CA PHE A 24 7.81 7.18 6.43
C PHE A 24 8.53 7.27 5.09
N MET A 25 7.78 7.48 4.01
CA MET A 25 8.34 7.59 2.66
C MET A 25 9.35 8.73 2.54
N GLN A 26 9.06 9.89 3.14
CA GLN A 26 9.98 11.04 3.15
C GLN A 26 11.23 10.77 3.99
N LYS A 27 11.07 10.13 5.16
CA LYS A 27 12.19 9.84 6.06
C LYS A 27 13.20 8.86 5.46
N HIS A 28 12.71 7.87 4.71
CA HIS A 28 13.51 6.77 4.16
C HIS A 28 13.78 6.90 2.65
N GLU A 29 13.54 8.10 2.09
CA GLU A 29 13.79 8.42 0.68
C GLU A 29 13.16 7.40 -0.28
N VAL A 30 11.93 6.98 0.03
CA VAL A 30 11.25 5.92 -0.71
C VAL A 30 11.01 6.35 -2.15
N THR A 31 11.50 5.56 -3.10
CA THR A 31 11.29 5.79 -4.54
C THR A 31 10.55 4.60 -5.15
N LEU A 32 9.47 4.88 -5.87
CA LEU A 32 8.76 3.89 -6.68
C LEU A 32 9.40 3.86 -8.06
N ASP A 33 10.09 2.78 -8.39
CA ASP A 33 10.73 2.58 -9.69
C ASP A 33 9.95 1.54 -10.50
N PHE A 34 9.09 2.03 -11.37
CA PHE A 34 8.27 1.20 -12.24
C PHE A 34 9.03 0.66 -13.46
N GLU A 35 10.19 1.22 -13.81
CA GLU A 35 11.00 0.69 -14.92
C GLU A 35 11.71 -0.60 -14.50
N GLN A 36 12.18 -0.64 -13.24
CA GLN A 36 12.86 -1.80 -12.65
C GLN A 36 11.93 -2.69 -11.81
N ASP A 37 10.64 -2.33 -11.72
CA ASP A 37 9.63 -3.03 -10.94
C ASP A 37 10.04 -3.25 -9.48
N CYS A 38 10.43 -2.16 -8.81
CA CYS A 38 10.90 -2.21 -7.43
C CYS A 38 10.55 -0.95 -6.62
N VAL A 39 10.59 -1.10 -5.30
CA VAL A 39 10.56 0.02 -4.35
C VAL A 39 11.95 0.18 -3.75
N ILE A 40 12.53 1.36 -3.87
CA ILE A 40 13.82 1.68 -3.25
C ILE A 40 13.56 2.30 -1.88
N ILE A 41 14.13 1.75 -0.81
CA ILE A 41 14.04 2.26 0.56
C ILE A 41 15.45 2.38 1.13
N ASP A 42 15.84 3.55 1.64
CA ASP A 42 17.21 3.82 2.14
C ASP A 42 18.30 3.44 1.10
N GLY A 43 18.01 3.64 -0.20
CA GLY A 43 18.89 3.28 -1.31
C GLY A 43 18.96 1.78 -1.64
N ALA A 44 18.23 0.92 -0.92
CA ALA A 44 18.16 -0.51 -1.18
C ALA A 44 16.92 -0.87 -2.02
N PRO A 45 17.09 -1.54 -3.19
CA PRO A 45 15.96 -1.96 -4.00
C PRO A 45 15.27 -3.19 -3.37
N ILE A 46 13.95 -3.11 -3.26
CA ILE A 46 13.05 -4.18 -2.85
C ILE A 46 12.20 -4.52 -4.07
N PRO A 47 12.36 -5.71 -4.68
CA PRO A 47 11.57 -6.11 -5.85
C PRO A 47 10.08 -6.05 -5.56
N ALA A 48 9.30 -5.52 -6.48
CA ALA A 48 7.86 -5.66 -6.43
C ALA A 48 7.51 -7.14 -6.56
N GLN A 49 6.58 -7.59 -5.71
CA GLN A 49 6.02 -8.92 -5.86
C GLN A 49 4.68 -8.77 -6.57
N ASP A 50 4.56 -9.44 -7.71
CA ASP A 50 3.24 -9.77 -8.23
C ASP A 50 2.49 -10.51 -7.13
N ILE A 51 1.33 -9.98 -6.76
CA ILE A 51 0.37 -10.70 -5.93
C ILE A 51 -0.15 -11.83 -6.82
N VAL A 52 0.56 -12.96 -6.86
CA VAL A 52 0.21 -14.10 -7.71
C VAL A 52 -1.16 -14.62 -7.30
N GLY A 53 -2.17 -14.19 -8.05
CA GLY A 53 -3.50 -14.75 -8.22
C GLY A 53 -4.25 -15.14 -6.95
N ASP A 54 -5.27 -14.37 -6.58
CA ASP A 54 -6.55 -14.87 -6.04
C ASP A 54 -6.50 -15.85 -4.85
N LYS A 55 -5.38 -15.93 -4.14
CA LYS A 55 -5.15 -16.91 -3.06
C LYS A 55 -4.76 -16.29 -1.74
N ASP A 56 -4.62 -14.97 -1.68
CA ASP A 56 -4.72 -14.31 -0.39
C ASP A 56 -6.20 -14.32 0.03
N PRO A 57 -6.59 -15.09 1.06
CA PRO A 57 -7.98 -15.14 1.50
C PRO A 57 -8.51 -13.75 1.84
N HIS A 58 -7.68 -12.82 2.35
CA HIS A 58 -8.10 -11.47 2.70
C HIS A 58 -8.49 -10.64 1.46
N ILE A 59 -7.76 -10.79 0.35
CA ILE A 59 -8.07 -10.09 -0.91
C ILE A 59 -9.30 -10.71 -1.58
N TYR A 60 -9.43 -12.04 -1.56
CA TYR A 60 -10.54 -12.77 -2.17
C TYR A 60 -11.91 -12.39 -1.57
N TYR A 61 -12.02 -12.32 -0.24
CA TYR A 61 -13.28 -11.94 0.41
C TYR A 61 -13.73 -10.52 0.04
N HIS A 62 -12.79 -9.58 -0.11
CA HIS A 62 -13.14 -8.20 -0.44
C HIS A 62 -13.71 -8.07 -1.86
N GLN A 63 -13.07 -8.71 -2.85
CA GLN A 63 -13.55 -8.72 -4.23
C GLN A 63 -14.96 -9.32 -4.35
N ILE A 64 -15.25 -10.37 -3.58
CA ILE A 64 -16.59 -10.97 -3.52
C ILE A 64 -17.58 -9.95 -2.96
N THR A 65 -17.30 -9.34 -1.80
CA THR A 65 -18.25 -8.41 -1.18
C THR A 65 -18.57 -7.22 -2.07
N ASP A 66 -17.58 -6.64 -2.76
CA ASP A 66 -17.81 -5.49 -3.65
C ASP A 66 -18.62 -5.88 -4.90
N LYS A 67 -18.50 -7.13 -5.37
CA LYS A 67 -19.23 -7.65 -6.52
C LYS A 67 -20.73 -7.85 -6.26
N TYR A 68 -21.16 -7.98 -5.00
CA TYR A 68 -22.57 -8.14 -4.62
C TYR A 68 -23.22 -6.86 -4.09
N LEU A 69 -22.52 -5.72 -4.12
CA LEU A 69 -22.98 -4.41 -3.65
C LEU A 69 -23.33 -3.43 -4.80
N ASN A 70 -23.34 -3.88 -6.05
CA ASN A 70 -23.85 -3.12 -7.23
C ASN A 70 -25.11 -3.76 -7.80
#